data_AF-A0A7K4NIT5-F1
#
_entry.id   AF-A0A7K4NIT5-F1
#
_cell.length_a   1.000
_cell.length_b   1.000
_cell.length_c   1.000
_cell.angle_alpha   90.00
_cell.angle_beta   90.00
_cell.angle_gamma   90.00
#
_symmetry.space_group_name_H-M   'P 1'
#
loop_
_entity.id
_entity.type
_entity.pdbx_description
1 polymer ?
#
loop_
_entity_poly.entity_id
_entity_poly.type
_entity_poly.pdbx_seq_one_letter_code
_entity_poly.pdbx_strand_id
1 'polypeptide(L)'
;MKWETLQHNGILFPPAYETQGVKIKIKGESVDLDLNQEEMIYQWAKKKDTPYAQDKVFQKNFTADFAKTLNSKFKKISYKDIDFSNAYKVVDKEKDLKNMMTKEEKKSLAVKRKELRENLKTKYGIAIMDGKEVEVGNYMAEPPGIFIGRGEHPIRGKWKSRVSAKDVTLNLGKEAKVPEGEWGKIIHDKNSMWLASWMDFLTQKRKYVWLADSSGLKQDRDKAKYEKAVKLAKEIDKIKDRIVKDMKSKEPKISRIATACYLIYRTSMRVGDEKDPDEADTVGATTLRKEHIKITADAIEFDFLGKDSVRWQETIIVEGHDKQFQKNLKKLIEKKNPKDEIFNDITSRHVNAYYSSIVKGLTAKVFRTYLATAVVKNYLVEHDNIKGKTTNEKLYHAKMANLEAAKMCNHKRAIPKTFDQVLEKKRDTIKNAEKDQPSKKTQETLKKVESSQPKTETQKKNKEKRIKTLNEQIKKQKQKHRERVEKLKLQIDLSEKTRDYNLGTSLRNYIDPRVIKAWTDEVGVEWEKLYTAALQKKFLWVKNENTE
;
A
#
# COMPACT_ATOMS: atom_id res chain seq x y z
N MET A 1 23.16 18.07 -7.44
CA MET A 1 22.10 18.81 -8.15
C MET A 1 21.07 17.84 -8.72
N LYS A 2 19.77 18.16 -8.65
CA LYS A 2 18.64 17.34 -9.12
C LYS A 2 17.90 17.94 -10.30
N TRP A 3 18.01 19.24 -10.50
CA TRP A 3 17.43 20.01 -11.59
C TRP A 3 18.20 21.33 -11.71
N GLU A 4 18.19 21.93 -12.90
CA GLU A 4 18.75 23.25 -13.20
C GLU A 4 17.68 24.33 -13.15
N THR A 5 16.51 24.03 -13.75
CA THR A 5 15.32 24.88 -13.79
C THR A 5 14.09 24.11 -13.30
N LEU A 6 13.19 24.81 -12.58
CA LEU A 6 11.97 24.23 -12.05
C LEU A 6 10.86 25.28 -11.99
N GLN A 7 9.78 25.08 -12.74
CA GLN A 7 8.57 25.90 -12.73
C GLN A 7 7.37 25.02 -12.38
N HIS A 8 6.49 25.48 -11.50
CA HIS A 8 5.23 24.81 -11.19
C HIS A 8 4.22 25.84 -10.69
N ASN A 9 2.93 25.47 -10.61
CA ASN A 9 1.84 26.38 -10.23
C ASN A 9 1.47 26.30 -8.74
N GLY A 10 2.45 26.01 -7.87
CA GLY A 10 2.20 25.84 -6.44
C GLY A 10 1.46 24.52 -6.12
N ILE A 11 0.57 24.55 -5.13
CA ILE A 11 -0.26 23.41 -4.73
C ILE A 11 -1.74 23.79 -4.71
N LEU A 12 -2.61 22.80 -4.82
CA LEU A 12 -4.05 22.97 -4.71
C LEU A 12 -4.49 22.83 -3.25
N PHE A 13 -5.18 23.83 -2.73
CA PHE A 13 -5.86 23.74 -1.44
C PHE A 13 -7.26 23.11 -1.60
N PRO A 14 -7.73 22.35 -0.60
CA PRO A 14 -9.11 21.90 -0.56
C PRO A 14 -10.08 23.11 -0.62
N PRO A 15 -11.28 22.96 -1.22
CA PRO A 15 -12.28 24.04 -1.24
C PRO A 15 -12.60 24.56 0.17
N ALA A 16 -13.00 25.83 0.26
CA ALA A 16 -13.50 26.40 1.51
C ALA A 16 -14.72 25.61 1.99
N TYR A 17 -14.92 25.55 3.31
CA TYR A 17 -16.11 24.93 3.87
C TYR A 17 -17.32 25.82 3.63
N GLU A 18 -18.39 25.23 3.12
CA GLU A 18 -19.70 25.85 3.00
C GLU A 18 -20.60 25.27 4.09
N THR A 19 -21.35 26.14 4.76
CA THR A 19 -22.28 25.72 5.83
C THR A 19 -23.23 24.64 5.32
N GLN A 20 -23.43 23.62 6.15
CA GLN A 20 -24.37 22.52 5.95
C GLN A 20 -25.62 22.71 6.81
N GLY A 21 -25.77 23.87 7.48
CA GLY A 21 -26.88 24.18 8.37
C GLY A 21 -26.89 23.34 9.64
N VAL A 22 -25.71 22.87 10.07
CA VAL A 22 -25.57 22.04 11.28
C VAL A 22 -25.78 22.91 12.52
N LYS A 23 -26.62 22.43 13.42
CA LYS A 23 -26.89 23.02 14.74
C LYS A 23 -26.53 22.02 15.82
N ILE A 24 -26.07 22.50 16.97
CA ILE A 24 -25.83 21.68 18.16
C ILE A 24 -26.41 22.33 19.40
N LYS A 25 -26.58 21.51 20.44
CA LYS A 25 -26.76 22.01 21.80
C LYS A 25 -25.60 21.56 22.67
N ILE A 26 -25.17 22.40 23.60
CA ILE A 26 -24.16 22.04 24.61
C ILE A 26 -24.78 22.28 25.99
N LYS A 27 -24.83 21.24 26.82
CA LYS A 27 -25.52 21.26 28.13
C LYS A 27 -26.99 21.73 28.02
N GLY A 28 -27.66 21.37 26.93
CA GLY A 28 -29.05 21.74 26.65
C GLY A 28 -29.26 23.11 26.00
N GLU A 29 -28.22 23.96 25.94
CA GLU A 29 -28.29 25.29 25.33
C GLU A 29 -27.90 25.27 23.86
N SER A 30 -28.62 26.00 23.01
CA SER A 30 -28.24 26.18 21.61
C SER A 30 -26.96 27.00 21.49
N VAL A 31 -26.04 26.57 20.61
CA VAL A 31 -24.77 27.25 20.36
C VAL A 31 -24.69 27.62 18.88
N ASP A 32 -24.47 28.91 18.60
CA ASP A 32 -24.22 29.40 17.25
C ASP A 32 -22.76 29.10 16.88
N LEU A 33 -22.58 28.35 15.78
CA LEU A 33 -21.28 27.89 15.32
C LEU A 33 -20.73 28.81 14.23
N ASP A 34 -19.44 29.15 14.33
CA ASP A 34 -18.71 29.66 13.17
C ASP A 34 -18.43 28.55 12.14
N LEU A 35 -17.93 28.91 10.96
CA LEU A 35 -17.69 27.96 9.87
C LEU A 35 -16.70 26.84 10.26
N ASN A 36 -15.67 27.15 11.05
CA ASN A 36 -14.69 26.14 11.46
C ASN A 36 -15.30 25.20 12.51
N GLN A 37 -16.00 25.73 13.50
CA GLN A 37 -16.73 24.96 14.51
C GLN A 37 -17.79 24.06 13.86
N GLU A 38 -18.53 24.57 12.87
CA GLU A 38 -19.50 23.79 12.12
C GLU A 38 -18.82 22.67 11.31
N GLU A 39 -17.71 22.96 10.62
CA GLU A 39 -16.93 21.94 9.89
C GLU A 39 -16.44 20.84 10.84
N MET A 40 -15.99 21.18 12.05
CA MET A 40 -15.57 20.21 13.07
C MET A 40 -16.70 19.24 13.44
N ILE A 41 -17.89 19.77 13.74
CA ILE A 41 -19.07 18.97 14.08
C ILE A 41 -19.53 18.13 12.90
N TYR A 42 -19.57 18.70 11.71
CA TYR A 42 -19.97 18.00 10.50
C TYR A 42 -19.03 16.81 10.19
N GLN A 43 -17.71 17.01 10.33
CA GLN A 43 -16.73 15.93 10.16
C GLN A 43 -16.87 14.85 11.24
N TRP A 44 -17.22 15.22 12.48
CA TRP A 44 -17.57 14.26 13.54
C TRP A 44 -18.82 13.45 13.17
N ALA A 45 -19.89 14.13 12.74
CA ALA A 45 -21.15 13.50 12.35
C ALA A 45 -20.99 12.46 11.24
N LYS A 46 -20.09 12.70 10.28
CA LYS A 46 -19.71 11.72 9.25
C LYS A 46 -19.08 10.43 9.77
N LYS A 47 -18.64 10.40 11.04
CA LYS A 47 -18.04 9.21 11.68
C LYS A 47 -19.03 8.44 12.55
N LYS A 48 -20.28 8.89 12.72
CA LYS A 48 -21.25 8.29 13.65
C LYS A 48 -21.46 6.77 13.46
N ASP A 49 -21.43 6.29 12.21
CA ASP A 49 -21.63 4.87 11.86
C ASP A 49 -20.32 4.06 11.86
N THR A 50 -19.21 4.64 12.33
CA THR A 50 -17.87 4.00 12.33
C THR A 50 -17.43 3.62 13.74
N PRO A 51 -16.52 2.64 13.90
CA PRO A 51 -15.99 2.28 15.22
C PRO A 51 -15.35 3.46 15.98
N TYR A 52 -14.86 4.47 15.26
CA TYR A 52 -14.24 5.66 15.86
C TYR A 52 -15.21 6.46 16.74
N ALA A 53 -16.50 6.49 16.42
CA ALA A 53 -17.48 7.20 17.22
C ALA A 53 -17.69 6.58 18.62
N GLN A 54 -17.28 5.32 18.81
CA GLN A 54 -17.36 4.61 20.09
C GLN A 54 -16.03 4.62 20.86
N ASP A 55 -14.96 5.12 20.25
CA ASP A 55 -13.64 5.15 20.86
C ASP A 55 -13.54 6.33 21.84
N LYS A 56 -13.32 6.02 23.13
CA LYS A 56 -13.27 7.01 24.22
C LYS A 56 -12.11 8.00 24.07
N VAL A 57 -10.96 7.57 23.57
CA VAL A 57 -9.82 8.48 23.31
C VAL A 57 -10.16 9.40 22.15
N PHE A 58 -10.79 8.86 21.11
CA PHE A 58 -11.23 9.63 19.95
C PHE A 58 -12.26 10.70 20.33
N GLN A 59 -13.29 10.32 21.10
CA GLN A 59 -14.27 11.26 21.68
C GLN A 59 -13.61 12.32 22.54
N LYS A 60 -12.77 11.91 23.50
CA LYS A 60 -12.07 12.82 24.43
C LYS A 60 -11.23 13.85 23.67
N ASN A 61 -10.40 13.40 22.73
CA ASN A 61 -9.51 14.28 21.99
C ASN A 61 -10.27 15.24 21.08
N PHE A 62 -11.33 14.78 20.40
CA PHE A 62 -12.18 15.65 19.60
C PHE A 62 -12.85 16.72 20.46
N THR A 63 -13.49 16.33 21.56
CA THR A 63 -14.15 17.26 22.47
C THR A 63 -13.16 18.26 23.06
N ALA A 64 -11.96 17.83 23.42
CA ALA A 64 -10.93 18.72 23.95
C ALA A 64 -10.49 19.78 22.93
N ASP A 65 -10.36 19.42 21.65
CA ASP A 65 -9.99 20.40 20.61
C ASP A 65 -11.17 21.29 20.22
N PHE A 66 -12.40 20.76 20.16
CA PHE A 66 -13.61 21.54 19.92
C PHE A 66 -13.88 22.54 21.05
N ALA A 67 -13.70 22.16 22.31
CA ALA A 67 -13.89 23.06 23.44
C ALA A 67 -12.92 24.26 23.41
N LYS A 68 -11.74 24.12 22.81
CA LYS A 68 -10.78 25.23 22.65
C LYS A 68 -11.25 26.30 21.67
N THR A 69 -12.11 25.93 20.71
CA THR A 69 -12.66 26.88 19.74
C THR A 69 -13.87 27.63 20.26
N LEU A 70 -14.47 27.19 21.38
CA LEU A 70 -15.65 27.80 21.97
C LEU A 70 -15.29 28.93 22.95
N ASN A 71 -16.29 29.73 23.30
CA ASN A 71 -16.16 30.76 24.32
C ASN A 71 -15.89 30.18 25.73
N SER A 72 -15.54 31.04 26.69
CA SER A 72 -15.16 30.63 28.06
C SER A 72 -16.20 29.75 28.77
N LYS A 73 -17.50 29.92 28.46
CA LYS A 73 -18.61 29.14 29.05
C LYS A 73 -18.51 27.65 28.76
N PHE A 74 -18.01 27.28 27.57
CA PHE A 74 -17.97 25.89 27.10
C PHE A 74 -16.55 25.30 27.06
N LYS A 75 -15.57 25.92 27.72
CA LYS A 75 -14.19 25.39 27.77
C LYS A 75 -14.05 24.07 28.55
N LYS A 76 -14.96 23.78 29.48
CA LYS A 76 -14.97 22.55 30.30
C LYS A 76 -16.24 21.75 30.00
N ILE A 77 -16.20 21.01 28.89
CA ILE A 77 -17.28 20.14 28.43
C ILE A 77 -16.76 18.72 28.20
N SER A 78 -17.64 17.75 28.40
CA SER A 78 -17.44 16.35 28.06
C SER A 78 -18.17 16.01 26.76
N TYR A 79 -17.81 14.88 26.15
CA TYR A 79 -18.48 14.42 24.92
C TYR A 79 -20.00 14.28 25.10
N LYS A 80 -20.45 13.87 26.29
CA LYS A 80 -21.88 13.68 26.62
C LYS A 80 -22.64 15.01 26.72
N ASP A 81 -21.94 16.12 26.92
CA ASP A 81 -22.57 17.43 27.02
C ASP A 81 -22.98 17.97 25.64
N ILE A 82 -22.51 17.38 24.54
CA ILE A 82 -22.78 17.84 23.18
C ILE A 82 -23.89 16.99 22.55
N ASP A 83 -24.98 17.64 22.16
CA ASP A 83 -26.06 17.02 21.38
C ASP A 83 -25.79 17.13 19.88
N PHE A 84 -25.43 15.99 19.28
CA PHE A 84 -25.15 15.86 17.85
C PHE A 84 -26.38 15.49 17.01
N SER A 85 -27.57 15.39 17.60
CA SER A 85 -28.76 14.83 16.93
C SER A 85 -29.11 15.54 15.62
N ASN A 86 -29.00 16.87 15.57
CA ASN A 86 -29.22 17.63 14.33
C ASN A 86 -28.11 17.35 13.30
N ALA A 87 -26.84 17.37 13.71
CA ALA A 87 -25.71 17.06 12.83
C ALA A 87 -25.83 15.66 12.20
N TYR A 88 -26.27 14.67 12.99
CA TYR A 88 -26.52 13.32 12.49
C TYR A 88 -27.66 13.28 11.48
N LYS A 89 -28.78 13.99 11.72
CA LYS A 89 -29.88 14.11 10.76
C LYS A 89 -29.44 14.74 9.44
N VAL A 90 -28.58 15.77 9.48
CA VAL A 90 -28.03 16.41 8.27
C VAL A 90 -27.24 15.39 7.44
N VAL A 91 -26.34 14.64 8.07
CA VAL A 91 -25.51 13.63 7.38
C VAL A 91 -26.33 12.44 6.88
N ASP A 92 -27.34 12.00 7.64
CA ASP A 92 -28.25 10.93 7.20
C ASP A 92 -29.08 11.36 5.98
N LYS A 93 -29.60 12.59 5.98
CA LYS A 93 -30.30 13.15 4.82
C LYS A 93 -29.40 13.20 3.58
N GLU A 94 -28.14 13.62 3.71
CA GLU A 94 -27.17 13.60 2.61
C GLU A 94 -26.96 12.18 2.06
N LYS A 95 -26.82 11.20 2.95
CA LYS A 95 -26.65 9.78 2.61
C LYS A 95 -27.86 9.22 1.89
N ASP A 96 -29.07 9.53 2.36
CA ASP A 96 -30.32 9.07 1.77
C ASP A 96 -30.55 9.67 0.38
N LEU A 97 -30.35 11.00 0.22
CA LEU A 97 -30.40 11.66 -1.08
C LEU A 97 -29.44 10.99 -2.08
N LYS A 98 -28.21 10.70 -1.66
CA LYS A 98 -27.23 10.00 -2.49
C LYS A 98 -27.63 8.57 -2.85
N ASN A 99 -28.33 7.87 -1.95
CA ASN A 99 -28.85 6.54 -2.21
C ASN A 99 -30.01 6.58 -3.21
N MET A 100 -30.90 7.56 -3.09
CA MET A 100 -32.06 7.80 -3.95
C MET A 100 -31.69 8.28 -5.36
N MET A 101 -30.50 8.86 -5.55
CA MET A 101 -30.02 9.25 -6.87
C MET A 101 -30.06 8.10 -7.89
N THR A 102 -30.59 8.41 -9.06
CA THR A 102 -30.65 7.51 -10.22
C THR A 102 -29.25 7.17 -10.74
N LYS A 103 -29.16 6.12 -11.57
CA LYS A 103 -27.90 5.72 -12.19
C LYS A 103 -27.36 6.81 -13.12
N GLU A 104 -28.27 7.51 -13.79
CA GLU A 104 -28.03 8.60 -14.74
C GLU A 104 -27.45 9.82 -14.01
N GLU A 105 -28.06 10.26 -12.91
CA GLU A 105 -27.54 11.37 -12.11
C GLU A 105 -26.17 11.05 -11.49
N LYS A 106 -26.00 9.83 -10.95
CA LYS A 106 -24.71 9.35 -10.45
C LYS A 106 -23.63 9.39 -11.54
N LYS A 107 -23.97 9.00 -12.77
CA LYS A 107 -23.08 9.06 -13.93
C LYS A 107 -22.75 10.51 -14.30
N SER A 108 -23.75 11.40 -14.35
CA SER A 108 -23.55 12.83 -14.65
C SER A 108 -22.61 13.52 -13.64
N LEU A 109 -22.84 13.32 -12.33
CA LEU A 109 -21.94 13.84 -11.30
C LEU A 109 -20.52 13.28 -11.40
N ALA A 110 -20.38 12.00 -11.76
CA ALA A 110 -19.07 11.38 -11.96
C ALA A 110 -18.31 12.01 -13.13
N VAL A 111 -19.00 12.35 -14.23
CA VAL A 111 -18.41 13.05 -15.38
C VAL A 111 -17.95 14.44 -14.98
N LYS A 112 -18.81 15.26 -14.34
CA LYS A 112 -18.44 16.61 -13.86
C LYS A 112 -17.23 16.58 -12.92
N ARG A 113 -17.18 15.62 -11.99
CA ARG A 113 -16.04 15.44 -11.08
C ARG A 113 -14.77 15.03 -11.82
N LYS A 114 -14.89 14.25 -12.89
CA LYS A 114 -13.75 13.83 -13.72
C LYS A 114 -13.18 15.03 -14.48
N GLU A 115 -14.02 15.82 -15.14
CA GLU A 115 -13.64 17.03 -15.87
C GLU A 115 -12.94 18.05 -14.95
N LEU A 116 -13.54 18.33 -13.78
CA LEU A 116 -12.91 19.21 -12.78
C LEU A 116 -11.55 18.67 -12.35
N ARG A 117 -11.42 17.36 -12.11
CA ARG A 117 -10.15 16.73 -11.73
C ARG A 117 -9.11 16.85 -12.84
N GLU A 118 -9.50 16.65 -14.10
CA GLU A 118 -8.60 16.78 -15.26
C GLU A 118 -8.11 18.22 -15.39
N ASN A 119 -9.00 19.21 -15.30
CA ASN A 119 -8.63 20.63 -15.31
C ASN A 119 -7.65 21.00 -14.18
N LEU A 120 -7.93 20.55 -12.96
CA LEU A 120 -7.05 20.77 -11.81
C LEU A 120 -5.72 20.04 -11.94
N LYS A 121 -5.69 18.85 -12.57
CA LYS A 121 -4.46 18.11 -12.84
C LYS A 121 -3.62 18.83 -13.90
N THR A 122 -4.21 19.39 -14.94
CA THR A 122 -3.47 20.19 -15.93
C THR A 122 -2.82 21.42 -15.26
N LYS A 123 -3.53 22.07 -14.32
CA LYS A 123 -3.01 23.25 -13.63
C LYS A 123 -1.95 22.93 -12.57
N TYR A 124 -2.22 22.01 -11.64
CA TYR A 124 -1.37 21.76 -10.47
C TYR A 124 -0.61 20.43 -10.51
N GLY A 125 -1.05 19.51 -11.37
CA GLY A 125 -0.49 18.17 -11.52
C GLY A 125 0.67 18.07 -12.52
N ILE A 126 1.13 19.20 -13.07
CA ILE A 126 2.24 19.29 -14.01
C ILE A 126 3.22 20.37 -13.52
N ALA A 127 4.50 20.06 -13.60
CA ALA A 127 5.61 21.00 -13.44
C ALA A 127 6.51 20.94 -14.68
N ILE A 128 7.29 21.99 -14.93
CA ILE A 128 8.31 22.03 -15.97
C ILE A 128 9.66 21.96 -15.26
N MET A 129 10.41 20.90 -15.52
CA MET A 129 11.73 20.65 -14.95
C MET A 129 12.73 20.45 -16.09
N ASP A 130 13.76 21.30 -16.14
CA ASP A 130 14.78 21.26 -17.20
C ASP A 130 14.18 21.28 -18.62
N GLY A 131 13.19 22.16 -18.82
CA GLY A 131 12.47 22.32 -20.09
C GLY A 131 11.46 21.22 -20.42
N LYS A 132 11.28 20.21 -19.58
CA LYS A 132 10.36 19.08 -19.82
C LYS A 132 9.19 19.06 -18.85
N GLU A 133 8.01 18.72 -19.35
CA GLU A 133 6.85 18.48 -18.50
C GLU A 133 7.03 17.20 -17.67
N VAL A 134 6.80 17.33 -16.37
CA VAL A 134 6.86 16.25 -15.40
C VAL A 134 5.59 16.24 -14.54
N GLU A 135 4.99 15.07 -14.36
CA GLU A 135 3.80 14.92 -13.52
C GLU A 135 4.14 15.13 -12.03
N VAL A 136 3.24 15.81 -11.31
CA VAL A 136 3.29 15.99 -9.86
C VAL A 136 2.37 14.96 -9.19
N GLY A 137 2.86 14.27 -8.17
CA GLY A 137 2.17 13.13 -7.57
C GLY A 137 1.02 13.56 -6.65
N ASN A 138 1.33 14.31 -5.60
CA ASN A 138 0.39 14.70 -4.55
C ASN A 138 0.25 16.22 -4.46
N TYR A 139 -0.22 16.84 -5.54
CA TYR A 139 -0.32 18.30 -5.69
C TYR A 139 -1.41 18.97 -4.85
N MET A 140 -2.23 18.21 -4.11
CA MET A 140 -3.30 18.74 -3.26
C MET A 140 -2.91 18.64 -1.79
N ALA A 141 -3.10 19.72 -1.03
CA ALA A 141 -2.98 19.70 0.43
C ALA A 141 -4.06 18.79 1.05
N GLU A 142 -3.73 18.14 2.16
CA GLU A 142 -4.69 17.29 2.87
C GLU A 142 -5.86 18.16 3.40
N PRO A 143 -7.13 17.75 3.24
CA PRO A 143 -8.27 18.48 3.79
C PRO A 143 -8.23 18.52 5.33
N PRO A 144 -8.81 19.55 5.96
CA PRO A 144 -9.04 19.53 7.40
C PRO A 144 -9.95 18.37 7.79
N GLY A 145 -9.86 17.94 9.03
CA GLY A 145 -10.68 16.85 9.53
C GLY A 145 -10.18 16.28 10.84
N ILE A 146 -10.69 15.11 11.20
CA ILE A 146 -10.35 14.46 12.47
C ILE A 146 -9.23 13.44 12.22
N PHE A 147 -8.14 13.53 12.99
CA PHE A 147 -7.01 12.62 12.87
C PHE A 147 -7.41 11.21 13.31
N ILE A 148 -7.36 10.27 12.37
CA ILE A 148 -7.80 8.90 12.61
C ILE A 148 -6.74 8.09 13.38
N GLY A 149 -5.46 8.31 13.09
CA GLY A 149 -4.38 7.46 13.59
C GLY A 149 -4.47 6.01 13.05
N ARG A 150 -3.45 5.19 13.31
CA ARG A 150 -3.51 3.74 13.10
C ARG A 150 -3.32 3.04 14.44
N GLY A 151 -4.01 1.92 14.64
CA GLY A 151 -4.05 1.25 15.94
C GLY A 151 -4.54 2.18 17.05
N GLU A 152 -4.00 2.00 18.25
CA GLU A 152 -4.35 2.79 19.43
C GLU A 152 -3.56 4.10 19.54
N HIS A 153 -3.41 4.82 18.42
CA HIS A 153 -2.65 6.08 18.38
C HIS A 153 -3.18 7.08 19.42
N PRO A 154 -2.35 7.66 20.31
CA PRO A 154 -2.84 8.41 21.47
C PRO A 154 -3.53 9.73 21.11
N ILE A 155 -3.13 10.36 20.01
CA ILE A 155 -3.73 11.62 19.51
C ILE A 155 -4.87 11.42 18.49
N ARG A 156 -5.37 10.20 18.27
CA ARG A 156 -6.55 9.98 17.41
C ARG A 156 -7.77 10.73 17.96
N GLY A 157 -8.59 11.30 17.09
CA GLY A 157 -9.71 12.17 17.46
C GLY A 157 -9.36 13.65 17.51
N LYS A 158 -8.07 14.03 17.55
CA LYS A 158 -7.67 15.43 17.51
C LYS A 158 -8.04 16.09 16.17
N TRP A 159 -8.30 17.39 16.21
CA TRP A 159 -8.60 18.18 15.02
C TRP A 159 -7.33 18.45 14.22
N LYS A 160 -7.41 18.20 12.92
CA LYS A 160 -6.40 18.57 11.94
C LYS A 160 -6.90 19.79 11.17
N SER A 161 -6.30 20.93 11.48
CA SER A 161 -6.64 22.21 10.86
C SER A 161 -6.30 22.27 9.38
N ARG A 162 -6.95 23.21 8.69
CA ARG A 162 -6.72 23.50 7.27
C ARG A 162 -5.33 24.09 7.08
N VAL A 163 -4.63 23.63 6.04
CA VAL A 163 -3.36 24.21 5.59
C VAL A 163 -3.67 25.37 4.64
N SER A 164 -3.01 26.50 4.83
CA SER A 164 -3.11 27.70 4.00
C SER A 164 -1.82 27.96 3.22
N ALA A 165 -1.82 28.93 2.31
CA ALA A 165 -0.60 29.35 1.59
C ALA A 165 0.52 29.79 2.54
N LYS A 166 0.18 30.45 3.66
CA LYS A 166 1.13 30.95 4.66
C LYS A 166 1.91 29.85 5.37
N ASP A 167 1.37 28.63 5.39
CA ASP A 167 2.01 27.47 6.02
C ASP A 167 2.98 26.76 5.08
N VAL A 168 2.95 27.09 3.78
CA VAL A 168 3.61 26.34 2.71
C VAL A 168 4.89 27.03 2.28
N THR A 169 5.97 26.25 2.25
CA THR A 169 7.22 26.58 1.57
C THR A 169 7.21 26.02 0.15
N LEU A 170 7.36 26.86 -0.86
CA LEU A 170 7.56 26.45 -2.25
C LEU A 170 9.05 26.32 -2.59
N ASN A 171 9.39 25.36 -3.44
CA ASN A 171 10.73 25.16 -3.99
C ASN A 171 10.67 25.19 -5.52
N LEU A 172 11.13 26.29 -6.12
CA LEU A 172 11.13 26.54 -7.56
C LEU A 172 12.48 27.12 -8.01
N GLY A 173 12.71 27.20 -9.32
CA GLY A 173 13.89 27.85 -9.89
C GLY A 173 13.97 29.33 -9.52
N LYS A 174 15.19 29.89 -9.48
CA LYS A 174 15.40 31.30 -9.13
C LYS A 174 14.69 32.25 -10.10
N GLU A 175 14.71 31.90 -11.39
CA GLU A 175 14.09 32.67 -12.48
C GLU A 175 12.64 32.24 -12.77
N ALA A 176 12.08 31.30 -12.00
CA ALA A 176 10.72 30.81 -12.23
C ALA A 176 9.69 31.82 -11.72
N LYS A 177 8.58 31.97 -12.44
CA LYS A 177 7.46 32.80 -12.02
C LYS A 177 6.83 32.20 -10.76
N VAL A 178 6.83 32.99 -9.68
CA VAL A 178 6.20 32.61 -8.41
C VAL A 178 4.68 32.49 -8.62
N PRO A 179 4.05 31.36 -8.24
CA PRO A 179 2.60 31.20 -8.28
C PRO A 179 1.88 32.21 -7.37
N GLU A 180 0.68 32.64 -7.76
CA GLU A 180 -0.16 33.50 -6.91
C GLU A 180 -0.47 32.85 -5.56
N GLY A 181 -0.36 33.63 -4.47
CA GLY A 181 -0.65 33.19 -3.11
C GLY A 181 0.25 33.84 -2.06
N GLU A 182 -0.26 33.97 -0.84
CA GLU A 182 0.50 34.46 0.33
C GLU A 182 1.38 33.33 0.89
N TRP A 183 2.36 32.87 0.13
CA TRP A 183 3.21 31.74 0.48
C TRP A 183 4.09 32.05 1.69
N GLY A 184 4.18 31.10 2.64
CA GLY A 184 4.99 31.27 3.84
C GLY A 184 6.48 31.43 3.56
N LYS A 185 6.99 30.71 2.56
CA LYS A 185 8.39 30.84 2.12
C LYS A 185 8.56 30.39 0.67
N ILE A 186 9.51 31.01 -0.03
CA ILE A 186 9.98 30.58 -1.34
C ILE A 186 11.47 30.26 -1.22
N ILE A 187 11.89 29.11 -1.74
CA ILE A 187 13.30 28.69 -1.80
C ILE A 187 13.66 28.14 -3.18
N HIS A 188 14.97 27.95 -3.40
CA HIS A 188 15.55 27.50 -4.67
C HIS A 188 16.56 26.36 -4.45
N ASP A 189 16.18 25.33 -3.68
CA ASP A 189 17.05 24.19 -3.36
C ASP A 189 17.11 23.18 -4.52
N LYS A 190 18.18 23.27 -5.30
CA LYS A 190 18.48 22.39 -6.43
C LYS A 190 18.91 20.97 -6.04
N ASN A 191 19.08 20.66 -4.76
CA ASN A 191 19.45 19.30 -4.31
C ASN A 191 18.26 18.45 -3.90
N SER A 192 17.10 19.06 -3.74
CA SER A 192 15.84 18.42 -3.39
C SER A 192 14.93 18.20 -4.60
N MET A 193 14.07 17.18 -4.54
CA MET A 193 13.07 16.86 -5.59
C MET A 193 11.63 17.20 -5.18
N TRP A 194 11.43 17.82 -4.01
CA TRP A 194 10.10 18.25 -3.56
C TRP A 194 9.82 19.66 -4.09
N LEU A 195 8.55 19.93 -4.38
CA LEU A 195 8.07 21.17 -4.99
C LEU A 195 7.45 22.10 -3.93
N ALA A 196 6.83 21.51 -2.91
CA ALA A 196 6.29 22.24 -1.78
C ALA A 196 6.44 21.42 -0.49
N SER A 197 6.49 22.09 0.65
CA SER A 197 6.45 21.45 1.96
C SER A 197 5.75 22.32 2.99
N TRP A 198 5.19 21.70 4.03
CA TRP A 198 4.63 22.40 5.19
C TRP A 198 4.81 21.54 6.44
N MET A 199 4.73 22.16 7.63
CA MET A 199 4.70 21.41 8.88
C MET A 199 3.27 20.98 9.20
N ASP A 200 3.05 19.69 9.46
CA ASP A 200 1.77 19.23 10.01
C ASP A 200 1.72 19.57 11.50
N PHE A 201 0.96 20.60 11.88
CA PHE A 201 0.89 21.10 13.26
C PHE A 201 0.48 20.03 14.27
N LEU A 202 -0.29 19.02 13.85
CA LEU A 202 -0.76 18.00 14.77
C LEU A 202 0.36 16.99 15.08
N THR A 203 1.12 16.58 14.07
CA THR A 203 2.12 15.51 14.20
C THR A 203 3.55 16.04 14.29
N GLN A 204 3.75 17.35 14.12
CA GLN A 204 5.06 18.01 14.02
C GLN A 204 5.97 17.38 12.94
N LYS A 205 5.36 16.76 11.93
CA LYS A 205 6.05 16.13 10.81
C LYS A 205 5.91 16.95 9.54
N ARG A 206 7.02 17.13 8.83
CA ARG A 206 7.03 17.83 7.55
C ARG A 206 6.35 16.99 6.47
N LYS A 207 5.40 17.61 5.77
CA LYS A 207 4.72 17.08 4.58
C LYS A 207 5.35 17.67 3.33
N TYR A 208 5.30 16.92 2.23
CA TYR A 208 5.96 17.29 0.99
C TYR A 208 5.06 16.96 -0.20
N VAL A 209 5.09 17.83 -1.21
CA VAL A 209 4.62 17.54 -2.57
C VAL A 209 5.80 17.09 -3.40
N TRP A 210 5.68 15.91 -3.99
CA TRP A 210 6.71 15.31 -4.84
C TRP A 210 6.26 15.22 -6.29
N LEU A 211 7.23 15.13 -7.20
CA LEU A 211 7.01 14.57 -8.53
C LEU A 211 6.36 13.19 -8.43
N ALA A 212 5.55 12.85 -9.42
CA ALA A 212 4.88 11.57 -9.55
C ALA A 212 5.91 10.45 -9.77
N ASP A 213 5.55 9.23 -9.39
CA ASP A 213 6.40 8.04 -9.57
C ASP A 213 6.69 7.73 -11.05
N SER A 214 5.92 8.32 -11.98
CA SER A 214 6.15 8.29 -13.43
C SER A 214 7.29 9.20 -13.89
N SER A 215 7.75 10.16 -13.08
CA SER A 215 8.85 11.06 -13.45
C SER A 215 10.21 10.36 -13.50
N GLY A 216 11.09 10.76 -14.43
CA GLY A 216 12.42 10.17 -14.61
C GLY A 216 13.23 10.09 -13.32
N LEU A 217 13.35 11.20 -12.58
CA LEU A 217 14.07 11.24 -11.29
C LEU A 217 13.53 10.24 -10.25
N LYS A 218 12.22 10.00 -10.21
CA LYS A 218 11.61 9.02 -9.30
C LYS A 218 11.87 7.60 -9.77
N GLN A 219 11.80 7.35 -11.08
CA GLN A 219 12.15 6.07 -11.69
C GLN A 219 13.62 5.73 -11.46
N ASP A 220 14.55 6.66 -11.69
CA ASP A 220 15.98 6.49 -11.45
C ASP A 220 16.28 6.15 -9.98
N ARG A 221 15.59 6.82 -9.05
CA ARG A 221 15.72 6.52 -7.61
C ARG A 221 15.18 5.13 -7.27
N ASP A 222 14.09 4.71 -7.90
CA ASP A 222 13.50 3.39 -7.70
C ASP A 222 14.39 2.29 -8.31
N LYS A 223 14.96 2.51 -9.50
CA LYS A 223 16.00 1.65 -10.10
C LYS A 223 17.23 1.54 -9.19
N ALA A 224 17.80 2.67 -8.76
CA ALA A 224 18.96 2.69 -7.87
C ALA A 224 18.71 2.00 -6.52
N LYS A 225 17.45 1.98 -6.03
CA LYS A 225 17.06 1.20 -4.85
C LYS A 225 17.21 -0.31 -5.13
N TYR A 226 16.79 -0.80 -6.29
CA TYR A 226 16.95 -2.21 -6.66
C TYR A 226 18.41 -2.56 -6.98
N GLU A 227 19.20 -1.65 -7.58
CA GLU A 227 20.65 -1.85 -7.77
C GLU A 227 21.38 -2.10 -6.45
N LYS A 228 20.97 -1.42 -5.37
CA LYS A 228 21.52 -1.70 -4.03
C LYS A 228 21.17 -3.10 -3.53
N ALA A 229 19.99 -3.61 -3.86
CA ALA A 229 19.59 -4.97 -3.49
C ALA A 229 20.33 -6.03 -4.34
N VAL A 230 20.57 -5.76 -5.63
CA VAL A 230 21.42 -6.60 -6.50
C VAL A 230 22.86 -6.62 -5.99
N LYS A 231 23.42 -5.47 -5.62
CA LYS A 231 24.76 -5.40 -5.00
C LYS A 231 24.80 -6.17 -3.68
N LEU A 232 23.76 -6.05 -2.85
CA LEU A 232 23.63 -6.83 -1.62
C LEU A 232 23.63 -8.33 -1.92
N ALA A 233 22.89 -8.78 -2.94
CA ALA A 233 22.82 -10.19 -3.31
C ALA A 233 24.20 -10.79 -3.64
N LYS A 234 25.06 -10.03 -4.34
CA LYS A 234 26.43 -10.46 -4.68
C LYS A 234 27.36 -10.57 -3.47
N GLU A 235 27.10 -9.81 -2.41
CA GLU A 235 27.94 -9.73 -1.21
C GLU A 235 27.30 -10.41 0.01
N ILE A 236 26.19 -11.14 -0.18
CA ILE A 236 25.36 -11.59 0.94
C ILE A 236 26.10 -12.58 1.84
N ASP A 237 26.89 -13.49 1.28
CA ASP A 237 27.60 -14.50 2.06
C ASP A 237 28.70 -13.87 2.92
N LYS A 238 29.45 -12.92 2.37
CA LYS A 238 30.40 -12.08 3.14
C LYS A 238 29.74 -11.42 4.35
N ILE A 239 28.52 -10.90 4.18
CA ILE A 239 27.76 -10.28 5.27
C ILE A 239 27.31 -11.32 6.29
N LYS A 240 26.76 -12.47 5.85
CA LYS A 240 26.35 -13.55 6.75
C LYS A 240 27.52 -14.05 7.59
N ASP A 241 28.65 -14.33 6.95
CA ASP A 241 29.86 -14.81 7.63
C ASP A 241 30.34 -13.83 8.68
N ARG A 242 30.35 -12.53 8.34
CA ARG A 242 30.73 -11.48 9.28
C ARG A 242 29.76 -11.36 10.45
N ILE A 243 28.44 -11.41 10.20
CA ILE A 243 27.42 -11.41 11.26
C ILE A 243 27.60 -12.61 12.18
N VAL A 244 27.76 -13.81 11.63
CA VAL A 244 27.91 -15.05 12.40
C VAL A 244 29.17 -15.02 13.26
N LYS A 245 30.28 -14.52 12.71
CA LYS A 245 31.53 -14.31 13.45
C LYS A 245 31.33 -13.31 14.59
N ASP A 246 30.80 -12.13 14.28
CA ASP A 246 30.70 -11.02 15.22
C ASP A 246 29.64 -11.27 16.31
N MET A 247 28.62 -12.09 16.06
CA MET A 247 27.69 -12.58 17.10
C MET A 247 28.42 -13.31 18.25
N LYS A 248 29.58 -13.92 17.96
CA LYS A 248 30.45 -14.60 18.94
C LYS A 248 31.56 -13.70 19.49
N SER A 249 31.57 -12.41 19.13
CA SER A 249 32.61 -11.48 19.58
C SER A 249 32.68 -11.39 21.10
N LYS A 250 33.90 -11.30 21.62
CA LYS A 250 34.17 -11.02 23.04
C LYS A 250 33.79 -9.58 23.41
N GLU A 251 33.76 -8.67 22.43
CA GLU A 251 33.30 -7.30 22.64
C GLU A 251 31.76 -7.26 22.69
N PRO A 252 31.15 -6.91 23.86
CA PRO A 252 29.71 -7.02 24.02
C PRO A 252 28.91 -6.16 23.04
N LYS A 253 29.39 -4.95 22.71
CA LYS A 253 28.69 -4.03 21.81
C LYS A 253 28.62 -4.59 20.39
N ILE A 254 29.73 -5.12 19.86
CA ILE A 254 29.77 -5.77 18.54
C ILE A 254 28.83 -6.98 18.51
N SER A 255 28.91 -7.86 19.50
CA SER A 255 28.04 -9.06 19.57
C SER A 255 26.56 -8.69 19.56
N ARG A 256 26.17 -7.64 20.28
CA ARG A 256 24.79 -7.13 20.32
C ARG A 256 24.33 -6.55 18.98
N ILE A 257 25.17 -5.73 18.34
CA ILE A 257 24.87 -5.17 17.02
C ILE A 257 24.74 -6.30 15.98
N ALA A 258 25.67 -7.24 15.96
CA ALA A 258 25.61 -8.39 15.06
C ALA A 258 24.37 -9.25 15.31
N THR A 259 23.95 -9.43 16.57
CA THR A 259 22.71 -10.13 16.93
C THR A 259 21.47 -9.41 16.38
N ALA A 260 21.40 -8.07 16.48
CA ALA A 260 20.31 -7.30 15.89
C ALA A 260 20.33 -7.34 14.35
N CYS A 261 21.51 -7.31 13.74
CA CYS A 261 21.69 -7.48 12.30
C CYS A 261 21.20 -8.86 11.84
N TYR A 262 21.58 -9.92 12.55
CA TYR A 262 21.12 -11.27 12.28
C TYR A 262 19.60 -11.38 12.34
N LEU A 263 18.96 -10.80 13.37
CA LEU A 263 17.50 -10.74 13.48
C LEU A 263 16.86 -10.12 12.22
N ILE A 264 17.34 -8.95 11.77
CA ILE A 264 16.82 -8.27 10.59
C ILE A 264 16.96 -9.13 9.33
N TYR A 265 18.13 -9.74 9.14
CA TYR A 265 18.39 -10.63 8.01
C TYR A 265 17.51 -11.89 8.05
N ARG A 266 17.43 -12.55 9.21
CA ARG A 266 16.73 -13.82 9.41
C ARG A 266 15.21 -13.72 9.28
N THR A 267 14.63 -12.55 9.55
CA THR A 267 13.17 -12.35 9.66
C THR A 267 12.58 -11.29 8.73
N SER A 268 13.42 -10.55 7.99
CA SER A 268 12.97 -9.39 7.19
C SER A 268 12.29 -8.29 8.04
N MET A 269 12.53 -8.27 9.36
CA MET A 269 11.98 -7.26 10.26
C MET A 269 12.50 -5.85 9.90
N ARG A 270 11.68 -4.83 10.14
CA ARG A 270 12.15 -3.43 10.02
C ARG A 270 13.12 -3.14 11.15
N VAL A 271 14.10 -2.28 10.90
CA VAL A 271 15.11 -1.93 11.91
C VAL A 271 14.49 -1.41 13.21
N GLY A 272 13.46 -0.57 13.14
CA GLY A 272 12.91 0.10 14.32
C GLY A 272 13.70 1.36 14.64
N ASP A 273 12.98 2.39 15.06
CA ASP A 273 13.52 3.63 15.59
C ASP A 273 12.69 3.96 16.84
N GLU A 274 13.30 4.65 17.80
CA GLU A 274 12.60 5.15 18.98
C GLU A 274 11.41 6.03 18.58
N LYS A 275 10.36 5.98 19.39
CA LYS A 275 9.10 6.67 19.14
C LYS A 275 8.78 7.66 20.24
N ASP A 276 8.18 8.77 19.83
CA ASP A 276 7.60 9.72 20.77
C ASP A 276 6.38 9.13 21.49
N PRO A 277 6.11 9.55 22.74
CA PRO A 277 4.92 9.11 23.49
C PRO A 277 3.59 9.38 22.79
N ASP A 278 3.56 10.34 21.87
CA ASP A 278 2.40 10.71 21.07
C ASP A 278 2.19 9.82 19.82
N GLU A 279 3.01 8.80 19.62
CA GLU A 279 2.84 7.79 18.58
C GLU A 279 2.20 6.50 19.09
N ALA A 280 1.63 5.71 18.18
CA ALA A 280 1.18 4.36 18.51
C ALA A 280 2.38 3.48 18.92
N ASP A 281 2.22 2.73 20.02
CA ASP A 281 3.22 1.77 20.50
C ASP A 281 3.39 0.64 19.48
N THR A 282 4.46 0.75 18.69
CA THR A 282 4.82 -0.27 17.70
C THR A 282 6.33 -0.35 17.63
N VAL A 283 6.87 -1.55 17.43
CA VAL A 283 8.30 -1.79 17.49
C VAL A 283 8.89 -2.35 16.20
N GLY A 284 10.22 -2.25 16.08
CA GLY A 284 11.03 -2.98 15.11
C GLY A 284 12.19 -3.67 15.81
N ALA A 285 13.13 -4.20 15.04
CA ALA A 285 14.20 -5.09 15.53
C ALA A 285 15.00 -4.50 16.71
N THR A 286 15.41 -3.23 16.66
CA THR A 286 16.22 -2.60 17.72
C THR A 286 15.39 -2.15 18.91
N THR A 287 14.07 -1.94 18.74
CA THR A 287 13.16 -1.47 19.80
C THR A 287 12.28 -2.61 20.33
N LEU A 288 12.59 -3.87 20.03
CA LEU A 288 11.92 -5.02 20.63
C LEU A 288 12.12 -4.99 22.15
N ARG A 289 11.10 -5.44 22.89
CA ARG A 289 11.10 -5.52 24.35
C ARG A 289 11.00 -6.98 24.78
N LYS A 290 11.36 -7.28 26.02
CA LYS A 290 11.33 -8.67 26.53
C LYS A 290 9.96 -9.33 26.35
N GLU A 291 8.86 -8.59 26.55
CA GLU A 291 7.49 -9.08 26.39
C GLU A 291 7.14 -9.55 24.96
N HIS A 292 7.90 -9.11 23.95
CA HIS A 292 7.64 -9.43 22.55
C HIS A 292 8.23 -10.76 22.08
N ILE A 293 9.03 -11.42 22.93
CA ILE A 293 9.65 -12.69 22.57
C ILE A 293 9.45 -13.75 23.64
N LYS A 294 9.31 -14.99 23.21
CA LYS A 294 9.32 -16.17 24.06
C LYS A 294 10.30 -17.18 23.48
N ILE A 295 11.24 -17.63 24.31
CA ILE A 295 12.31 -18.52 23.87
C ILE A 295 12.15 -19.88 24.56
N THR A 296 12.02 -20.94 23.78
CA THR A 296 11.97 -22.33 24.27
C THR A 296 13.34 -23.00 24.11
N ALA A 297 13.42 -24.33 24.20
CA ALA A 297 14.63 -25.07 23.90
C ALA A 297 14.94 -25.04 22.38
N ASP A 298 13.90 -25.18 21.57
CA ASP A 298 13.92 -25.47 20.14
C ASP A 298 13.40 -24.30 19.27
N ALA A 299 12.79 -23.28 19.85
CA ALA A 299 12.16 -22.20 19.10
C ALA A 299 12.36 -20.81 19.73
N ILE A 300 12.18 -19.79 18.90
CA ILE A 300 12.04 -18.38 19.28
C ILE A 300 10.73 -17.87 18.68
N GLU A 301 9.74 -17.63 19.54
CA GLU A 301 8.45 -17.06 19.18
C GLU A 301 8.50 -15.54 19.33
N PHE A 302 7.96 -14.82 18.35
CA PHE A 302 7.80 -13.37 18.38
C PHE A 302 6.33 -13.00 18.28
N ASP A 303 5.89 -12.02 19.07
CA ASP A 303 4.53 -11.47 18.98
C ASP A 303 4.54 -10.00 19.40
N PHE A 304 4.31 -9.10 18.45
CA PHE A 304 4.28 -7.66 18.71
C PHE A 304 3.50 -6.88 17.65
N LEU A 305 3.21 -5.61 17.93
CA LEU A 305 2.66 -4.69 16.93
C LEU A 305 3.80 -3.99 16.18
N GLY A 306 3.91 -4.24 14.87
CA GLY A 306 4.88 -3.58 14.00
C GLY A 306 4.33 -2.28 13.41
N LYS A 307 5.04 -1.74 12.41
CA LYS A 307 4.61 -0.55 11.66
C LYS A 307 3.12 -0.61 11.31
N ASP A 308 2.44 0.52 11.51
CA ASP A 308 1.00 0.69 11.25
C ASP A 308 0.10 -0.15 12.18
N SER A 309 0.64 -0.59 13.34
CA SER A 309 0.00 -1.45 14.33
C SER A 309 -0.47 -2.79 13.76
N VAL A 310 0.25 -3.28 12.74
CA VAL A 310 0.03 -4.61 12.18
C VAL A 310 0.74 -5.63 13.08
N ARG A 311 -0.03 -6.58 13.64
CA ARG A 311 0.52 -7.66 14.45
C ARG A 311 1.51 -8.50 13.63
N TRP A 312 2.68 -8.74 14.20
CA TRP A 312 3.76 -9.53 13.64
C TRP A 312 3.96 -10.74 14.53
N GLN A 313 3.72 -11.93 13.97
CA GLN A 313 3.85 -13.21 14.64
C GLN A 313 4.68 -14.11 13.76
N GLU A 314 5.77 -14.64 14.30
CA GLU A 314 6.69 -15.54 13.61
C GLU A 314 7.34 -16.46 14.64
N THR A 315 7.55 -17.71 14.25
CA THR A 315 8.31 -18.67 15.06
C THR A 315 9.54 -19.11 14.28
N ILE A 316 10.71 -18.89 14.86
CA ILE A 316 11.97 -19.42 14.33
C ILE A 316 12.22 -20.76 15.00
N ILE A 317 12.19 -21.85 14.22
CA ILE A 317 12.71 -23.14 14.65
C ILE A 317 14.24 -23.06 14.64
N VAL A 318 14.88 -23.40 15.75
CA VAL A 318 16.30 -23.13 16.00
C VAL A 318 17.17 -24.18 15.35
N GLU A 319 17.86 -23.78 14.29
CA GLU A 319 18.82 -24.59 13.55
C GLU A 319 20.09 -23.81 13.18
N GLY A 320 21.20 -24.52 12.88
CA GLY A 320 22.45 -23.88 12.43
C GLY A 320 22.91 -22.71 13.31
N HIS A 321 23.00 -21.51 12.71
CA HIS A 321 23.42 -20.28 13.40
C HIS A 321 22.36 -19.70 14.34
N ASP A 322 21.09 -20.12 14.24
CA ASP A 322 20.02 -19.71 15.15
C ASP A 322 20.32 -20.15 16.59
N LYS A 323 21.14 -21.20 16.80
CA LYS A 323 21.60 -21.62 18.14
C LYS A 323 22.39 -20.52 18.85
N GLN A 324 23.32 -19.87 18.15
CA GLN A 324 24.10 -18.77 18.71
C GLN A 324 23.21 -17.54 18.93
N PHE A 325 22.31 -17.28 17.98
CA PHE A 325 21.34 -16.19 18.09
C PHE A 325 20.43 -16.36 19.32
N GLN A 326 19.87 -17.56 19.52
CA GLN A 326 19.05 -17.91 20.68
C GLN A 326 19.83 -17.71 21.99
N LYS A 327 21.08 -18.17 22.06
CA LYS A 327 21.95 -17.98 23.22
C LYS A 327 22.16 -16.49 23.54
N ASN A 328 22.41 -15.68 22.52
CA ASN A 328 22.58 -14.23 22.68
C ASN A 328 21.28 -13.58 23.17
N LEU A 329 20.13 -13.93 22.59
CA LEU A 329 18.83 -13.40 23.04
C LEU A 329 18.52 -13.78 24.49
N LYS A 330 18.72 -15.06 24.88
CA LYS A 330 18.55 -15.52 26.28
C LYS A 330 19.36 -14.66 27.24
N LYS A 331 20.64 -14.42 26.94
CA LYS A 331 21.52 -13.55 27.73
C LYS A 331 21.03 -12.09 27.79
N LEU A 332 20.50 -11.57 26.67
CA LEU A 332 20.03 -10.18 26.59
C LEU A 332 18.76 -9.92 27.38
N ILE A 333 17.92 -10.93 27.61
CA ILE A 333 16.64 -10.77 28.32
C ILE A 333 16.67 -11.24 29.79
N GLU A 334 17.71 -11.95 30.21
CA GLU A 334 17.81 -12.61 31.52
C GLU A 334 17.51 -11.66 32.69
N LYS A 335 18.09 -10.45 32.66
CA LYS A 335 17.97 -9.44 33.73
C LYS A 335 17.06 -8.26 33.37
N LYS A 336 16.09 -8.47 32.46
CA LYS A 336 15.19 -7.42 31.98
C LYS A 336 13.77 -7.59 32.49
N ASN A 337 13.08 -6.49 32.73
CA ASN A 337 11.64 -6.46 32.93
C ASN A 337 10.91 -6.61 31.57
N PRO A 338 9.62 -6.98 31.57
CA PRO A 338 8.86 -7.17 30.34
C PRO A 338 8.92 -5.99 29.35
N LYS A 339 8.89 -4.75 29.89
CA LYS A 339 8.89 -3.50 29.09
C LYS A 339 10.27 -3.00 28.71
N ASP A 340 11.34 -3.66 29.13
CA ASP A 340 12.70 -3.20 28.80
C ASP A 340 13.08 -3.65 27.39
N GLU A 341 13.71 -2.76 26.64
CA GLU A 341 14.20 -3.06 25.28
C GLU A 341 15.29 -4.11 25.30
N ILE A 342 15.21 -5.13 24.43
CA ILE A 342 16.19 -6.21 24.29
C ILE A 342 17.56 -5.66 23.85
N PHE A 343 17.56 -4.67 22.96
CA PHE A 343 18.77 -4.09 22.38
C PHE A 343 19.02 -2.64 22.85
N ASN A 344 18.83 -2.36 24.14
CA ASN A 344 19.13 -1.04 24.75
C ASN A 344 20.46 -0.44 24.26
N ASP A 345 20.49 0.85 23.96
CA ASP A 345 21.67 1.57 23.41
C ASP A 345 22.09 1.17 21.97
N ILE A 346 21.40 0.22 21.34
CA ILE A 346 21.58 -0.11 19.92
C ILE A 346 20.44 0.52 19.14
N THR A 347 20.81 1.38 18.21
CA THR A 347 19.85 2.15 17.39
C THR A 347 20.03 1.80 15.92
N SER A 348 19.11 2.27 15.08
CA SER A 348 19.23 2.13 13.63
C SER A 348 20.54 2.69 13.07
N ARG A 349 21.13 3.72 13.70
CA ARG A 349 22.44 4.27 13.32
C ARG A 349 23.55 3.23 13.48
N HIS A 350 23.58 2.52 14.60
CA HIS A 350 24.56 1.47 14.87
C HIS A 350 24.43 0.31 13.88
N VAL A 351 23.21 -0.15 13.64
CA VAL A 351 22.92 -1.22 12.67
C VAL A 351 23.35 -0.83 11.25
N ASN A 352 23.02 0.40 10.82
CA ASN A 352 23.39 0.88 9.49
C ASN A 352 24.91 1.10 9.35
N ALA A 353 25.58 1.60 10.39
CA ALA A 353 27.03 1.76 10.40
C ALA A 353 27.74 0.39 10.29
N TYR A 354 27.26 -0.62 11.03
CA TYR A 354 27.78 -1.98 10.94
C TYR A 354 27.65 -2.55 9.53
N TYR A 355 26.46 -2.50 8.92
CA TYR A 355 26.28 -2.97 7.55
C TYR A 355 27.14 -2.19 6.53
N SER A 356 27.23 -0.86 6.68
CA SER A 356 28.04 -0.01 5.82
C SER A 356 29.55 -0.29 5.94
N SER A 357 30.01 -0.77 7.10
CA SER A 357 31.41 -1.18 7.29
C SER A 357 31.78 -2.47 6.52
N ILE A 358 30.80 -3.32 6.24
CA ILE A 358 31.00 -4.56 5.47
C ILE A 358 30.86 -4.27 3.97
N VAL A 359 29.82 -3.52 3.60
CA VAL A 359 29.53 -3.11 2.22
C VAL A 359 29.16 -1.63 2.20
N LYS A 360 30.03 -0.80 1.61
CA LYS A 360 29.86 0.66 1.55
C LYS A 360 28.48 1.06 1.01
N GLY A 361 27.74 1.83 1.81
CA GLY A 361 26.42 2.38 1.47
C GLY A 361 25.23 1.45 1.71
N LEU A 362 25.46 0.27 2.32
CA LEU A 362 24.41 -0.67 2.70
C LEU A 362 23.68 -0.20 3.97
N THR A 363 22.36 -0.43 4.00
CA THR A 363 21.49 -0.08 5.14
C THR A 363 20.49 -1.20 5.40
N ALA A 364 19.95 -1.29 6.61
CA ALA A 364 19.01 -2.35 7.02
C ALA A 364 17.79 -2.47 6.08
N LYS A 365 17.29 -1.34 5.55
CA LYS A 365 16.13 -1.34 4.64
C LYS A 365 16.35 -2.12 3.34
N VAL A 366 17.61 -2.28 2.90
CA VAL A 366 17.94 -2.97 1.64
C VAL A 366 17.67 -4.48 1.76
N PHE A 367 17.84 -5.06 2.95
CA PHE A 367 17.59 -6.48 3.21
C PHE A 367 16.15 -6.87 2.91
N ARG A 368 15.16 -6.05 3.28
CA ARG A 368 13.75 -6.35 2.98
C ARG A 368 13.47 -6.43 1.48
N THR A 369 14.08 -5.55 0.68
CA THR A 369 13.95 -5.57 -0.79
C THR A 369 14.65 -6.80 -1.37
N TYR A 370 15.87 -7.10 -0.90
CA TYR A 370 16.63 -8.27 -1.32
C TYR A 370 15.88 -9.58 -1.00
N LEU A 371 15.47 -9.79 0.26
CA LEU A 371 14.77 -11.01 0.70
C LEU A 371 13.43 -11.20 -0.02
N ALA A 372 12.64 -10.13 -0.17
CA ALA A 372 11.38 -10.19 -0.90
C ALA A 372 11.59 -10.56 -2.38
N THR A 373 12.62 -9.98 -3.02
CA THR A 373 12.97 -10.29 -4.41
C THR A 373 13.50 -11.71 -4.55
N ALA A 374 14.33 -12.18 -3.61
CA ALA A 374 14.89 -13.52 -3.61
C ALA A 374 13.82 -14.60 -3.48
N VAL A 375 12.86 -14.43 -2.55
CA VAL A 375 11.74 -15.37 -2.39
C VAL A 375 10.88 -15.44 -3.67
N VAL A 376 10.62 -14.29 -4.30
CA VAL A 376 9.89 -14.25 -5.58
C VAL A 376 10.68 -14.96 -6.67
N LYS A 377 11.98 -14.66 -6.80
CA LYS A 377 12.85 -15.30 -7.80
C LYS A 377 12.83 -16.83 -7.63
N ASN A 378 13.04 -17.33 -6.42
CA ASN A 378 13.07 -18.77 -6.14
C ASN A 378 11.74 -19.44 -6.51
N TYR A 379 10.61 -18.86 -6.08
CA TYR A 379 9.30 -19.39 -6.44
C TYR A 379 9.10 -19.44 -7.96
N LEU A 380 9.50 -18.39 -8.68
CA LEU A 380 9.33 -18.32 -10.13
C LEU A 380 10.21 -19.32 -10.88
N VAL A 381 11.45 -19.51 -10.43
CA VAL A 381 12.36 -20.54 -10.98
C VAL A 381 11.79 -21.94 -10.79
N GLU A 382 11.19 -22.24 -9.64
CA GLU A 382 10.50 -23.52 -9.40
C GLU A 382 9.28 -23.74 -10.31
N HIS A 383 8.79 -22.69 -10.97
CA HIS A 383 7.60 -22.69 -11.82
C HIS A 383 7.89 -22.13 -13.22
N ASP A 384 9.11 -22.27 -13.76
CA ASP A 384 9.48 -21.80 -15.10
C ASP A 384 9.05 -22.76 -16.22
N ASN A 385 8.88 -24.04 -15.90
CA ASN A 385 8.44 -25.11 -16.82
C ASN A 385 6.95 -25.06 -17.24
N ILE A 386 6.33 -23.87 -17.20
CA ILE A 386 4.91 -23.66 -17.50
C ILE A 386 4.64 -22.95 -18.83
N LYS A 387 5.63 -22.88 -19.73
CA LYS A 387 5.51 -22.21 -21.04
C LYS A 387 4.33 -22.72 -21.88
N GLY A 388 4.00 -24.00 -21.80
CA GLY A 388 2.84 -24.61 -22.48
C GLY A 388 1.48 -24.37 -21.81
N LYS A 389 1.45 -23.73 -20.65
CA LYS A 389 0.22 -23.46 -19.86
C LYS A 389 -0.51 -22.21 -20.33
N THR A 390 -1.73 -22.03 -19.84
CA THR A 390 -2.55 -20.86 -20.19
C THR A 390 -1.96 -19.58 -19.57
N THR A 391 -2.26 -18.43 -20.20
CA THR A 391 -1.87 -17.13 -19.64
C THR A 391 -2.43 -16.90 -18.23
N ASN A 392 -3.59 -17.47 -17.91
CA ASN A 392 -4.19 -17.33 -16.58
C ASN A 392 -3.39 -18.08 -15.51
N GLU A 393 -2.92 -19.30 -15.81
CA GLU A 393 -2.08 -20.11 -14.91
C GLU A 393 -0.73 -19.43 -14.66
N LYS A 394 -0.09 -18.91 -15.71
CA LYS A 394 1.16 -18.15 -15.60
C LYS A 394 1.01 -16.89 -14.72
N LEU A 395 -0.03 -16.09 -14.97
CA LEU A 395 -0.32 -14.91 -14.14
C LEU A 395 -0.73 -15.26 -12.70
N TYR A 396 -1.30 -16.44 -12.48
CA TYR A 396 -1.58 -16.96 -11.15
C TYR A 396 -0.27 -17.22 -10.39
N HIS A 397 0.70 -17.93 -10.98
CA HIS A 397 2.00 -18.18 -10.35
C HIS A 397 2.78 -16.88 -10.08
N ALA A 398 2.74 -15.90 -10.98
CA ALA A 398 3.33 -14.58 -10.73
C ALA A 398 2.72 -13.88 -9.49
N LYS A 399 1.41 -14.03 -9.25
CA LYS A 399 0.74 -13.50 -8.06
C LYS A 399 1.02 -14.32 -6.81
N MET A 400 1.19 -15.63 -6.93
CA MET A 400 1.61 -16.50 -5.84
C MET A 400 3.04 -16.18 -5.39
N ALA A 401 3.97 -15.95 -6.31
CA ALA A 401 5.32 -15.48 -5.99
C ALA A 401 5.28 -14.16 -5.18
N ASN A 402 4.44 -13.21 -5.60
CA ASN A 402 4.23 -11.96 -4.87
C ASN A 402 3.57 -12.18 -3.48
N LEU A 403 2.70 -13.19 -3.33
CA LEU A 403 2.16 -13.57 -2.03
C LEU A 403 3.28 -14.04 -1.08
N GLU A 404 4.25 -14.82 -1.56
CA GLU A 404 5.39 -15.23 -0.73
C GLU A 404 6.23 -14.04 -0.26
N ALA A 405 6.47 -13.04 -1.11
CA ALA A 405 7.07 -11.78 -0.67
C ALA A 405 6.20 -11.00 0.34
N ALA A 406 4.87 -11.02 0.17
CA ALA A 406 3.94 -10.36 1.10
C ALA A 406 3.93 -11.04 2.48
N LYS A 407 4.00 -12.39 2.52
CA LYS A 407 4.16 -13.18 3.75
C LYS A 407 5.47 -12.86 4.45
N MET A 408 6.59 -13.00 3.75
CA MET A 408 7.94 -12.67 4.24
C MET A 408 8.03 -11.26 4.84
N CYS A 409 7.33 -10.30 4.23
CA CYS A 409 7.33 -8.91 4.71
C CYS A 409 6.24 -8.58 5.75
N ASN A 410 5.42 -9.55 6.15
CA ASN A 410 4.19 -9.37 6.94
C ASN A 410 3.29 -8.22 6.43
N HIS A 411 3.05 -8.17 5.12
CA HIS A 411 2.15 -7.19 4.52
C HIS A 411 0.70 -7.64 4.67
N LYS A 412 0.13 -7.45 5.85
CA LYS A 412 -1.26 -7.78 6.14
C LYS A 412 -2.22 -6.66 5.76
N ARG A 413 -3.50 -7.01 5.63
CA ARG A 413 -4.64 -6.08 5.54
C ARG A 413 -5.79 -6.59 6.40
N ALA A 414 -6.64 -5.66 6.82
CA ALA A 414 -7.92 -6.03 7.42
C ALA A 414 -8.78 -6.79 6.40
N ILE A 415 -9.39 -7.88 6.84
CA ILE A 415 -10.30 -8.67 6.02
C ILE A 415 -11.59 -7.86 5.85
N PRO A 416 -12.04 -7.59 4.60
CA PRO A 416 -13.29 -6.87 4.38
C PRO A 416 -14.48 -7.60 5.01
N LYS A 417 -15.41 -6.87 5.63
CA LYS A 417 -16.63 -7.45 6.23
C LYS A 417 -17.49 -8.25 5.23
N THR A 418 -17.39 -7.93 3.94
CA THR A 418 -18.11 -8.57 2.84
C THR A 418 -17.31 -9.68 2.14
N PHE A 419 -16.14 -10.05 2.66
CA PHE A 419 -15.24 -11.00 2.00
C PHE A 419 -15.92 -12.34 1.70
N ASP A 420 -16.57 -12.96 2.70
CA ASP A 420 -17.20 -14.27 2.55
C ASP A 420 -18.37 -14.21 1.55
N GLN A 421 -19.17 -13.15 1.58
CA GLN A 421 -20.24 -12.92 0.59
C GLN A 421 -19.71 -12.78 -0.84
N VAL A 422 -18.57 -12.11 -1.02
CA VAL A 422 -17.93 -11.96 -2.34
C VAL A 422 -17.33 -13.28 -2.80
N LEU A 423 -16.75 -14.06 -1.90
CA LEU A 423 -16.19 -15.38 -2.20
C LEU A 423 -17.28 -16.36 -2.61
N GLU A 424 -18.41 -16.38 -1.90
CA GLU A 424 -19.54 -17.25 -2.23
C GLU A 424 -20.14 -16.92 -3.59
N LYS A 425 -20.30 -15.63 -3.93
CA LYS A 425 -20.71 -15.22 -5.28
C LYS A 425 -19.76 -15.72 -6.37
N LYS A 426 -18.46 -15.82 -6.10
CA LYS A 426 -17.50 -16.40 -7.05
C LYS A 426 -17.70 -17.91 -7.19
N ARG A 427 -17.94 -18.61 -6.08
CA ARG A 427 -18.28 -20.05 -6.04
C ARG A 427 -19.55 -20.37 -6.81
N ASP A 428 -20.58 -19.54 -6.68
CA ASP A 428 -21.80 -19.66 -7.48
C ASP A 428 -21.53 -19.41 -8.97
N THR A 429 -20.73 -18.40 -9.28
CA THR A 429 -20.37 -18.06 -10.67
C THR A 429 -19.62 -19.21 -11.35
N ILE A 430 -18.69 -19.86 -10.66
CA ILE A 430 -18.00 -21.03 -11.22
C ILE A 430 -18.92 -22.24 -11.34
N LYS A 431 -19.78 -22.51 -10.35
CA LYS A 431 -20.74 -23.63 -10.39
C LYS A 431 -21.70 -23.50 -11.57
N ASN A 432 -22.15 -22.28 -11.87
CA ASN A 432 -22.96 -22.00 -13.05
C ASN A 432 -22.15 -22.17 -14.34
N ALA A 433 -20.92 -21.64 -14.38
CA ALA A 433 -20.05 -21.84 -15.53
C ALA A 433 -19.75 -23.33 -15.79
N GLU A 434 -19.53 -24.17 -14.79
CA GLU A 434 -19.27 -25.60 -14.98
C GLU A 434 -20.49 -26.37 -15.52
N LYS A 435 -21.71 -25.87 -15.28
CA LYS A 435 -22.95 -26.45 -15.83
C LYS A 435 -23.26 -25.97 -17.25
N ASP A 436 -22.71 -24.83 -17.67
CA ASP A 436 -22.97 -24.26 -18.99
C ASP A 436 -22.45 -25.19 -20.09
N GLN A 437 -23.27 -25.46 -21.12
CA GLN A 437 -22.86 -26.18 -22.32
C GLN A 437 -22.85 -25.26 -23.55
N PRO A 438 -21.80 -24.44 -23.75
CA PRO A 438 -21.78 -23.42 -24.80
C PRO A 438 -21.77 -24.00 -26.23
N SER A 439 -21.36 -25.26 -26.42
CA SER A 439 -21.35 -25.92 -27.72
C SER A 439 -22.66 -26.62 -28.09
N LYS A 440 -23.65 -26.71 -27.17
CA LYS A 440 -24.85 -27.54 -27.35
C LYS A 440 -25.63 -27.17 -28.62
N LYS A 441 -25.95 -25.89 -28.82
CA LYS A 441 -26.66 -25.40 -30.02
C LYS A 441 -25.88 -25.67 -31.33
N THR A 442 -24.56 -25.52 -31.29
CA THR A 442 -23.69 -25.77 -32.46
C THR A 442 -23.58 -27.27 -32.76
N GLN A 443 -23.55 -28.12 -31.72
CA GLN A 443 -23.60 -29.58 -31.85
C GLN A 443 -24.95 -30.06 -32.41
N GLU A 444 -26.07 -29.47 -31.97
CA GLU A 444 -27.39 -29.77 -32.54
C GLU A 444 -27.47 -29.37 -34.02
N THR A 445 -26.88 -28.22 -34.38
CA THR A 445 -26.78 -27.77 -35.78
C THR A 445 -25.90 -28.71 -36.61
N LEU A 446 -24.77 -29.17 -36.06
CA LEU A 446 -23.89 -30.13 -36.72
C LEU A 446 -24.64 -31.43 -37.04
N LYS A 447 -25.37 -31.99 -36.06
CA LYS A 447 -26.20 -33.20 -36.27
C LYS A 447 -27.22 -33.03 -37.39
N LYS A 448 -27.90 -31.88 -37.47
CA LYS A 448 -28.86 -31.55 -38.55
C LYS A 448 -28.20 -31.47 -39.93
N VAL A 449 -26.99 -30.91 -39.99
CA VAL A 449 -26.21 -30.83 -41.24
C VAL A 449 -25.74 -32.21 -41.66
N GLU A 450 -25.25 -33.04 -40.72
CA GLU A 450 -24.83 -34.42 -40.96
C GLU A 450 -25.98 -35.29 -41.49
N SER A 451 -27.20 -35.12 -40.98
CA SER A 451 -28.39 -35.87 -41.40
C SER A 451 -29.00 -35.43 -42.74
N SER A 452 -28.60 -34.27 -43.29
CA SER A 452 -29.11 -33.77 -44.58
C SER A 452 -28.59 -34.58 -45.77
N GLN A 453 -29.45 -34.90 -46.76
CA GLN A 453 -29.04 -35.57 -47.99
C GLN A 453 -28.77 -34.57 -49.14
N PRO A 454 -27.54 -34.50 -49.68
CA PRO A 454 -27.23 -33.66 -50.84
C PRO A 454 -27.73 -34.30 -52.14
N LYS A 455 -28.34 -33.52 -53.02
CA LYS A 455 -28.84 -33.94 -54.35
C LYS A 455 -27.88 -33.64 -55.49
N THR A 456 -26.92 -32.74 -55.28
CA THR A 456 -25.91 -32.35 -56.28
C THR A 456 -24.50 -32.42 -55.71
N GLU A 457 -23.50 -32.55 -56.58
CA GLU A 457 -22.10 -32.59 -56.19
C GLU A 457 -21.64 -31.29 -55.51
N THR A 458 -22.17 -30.15 -55.95
CA THR A 458 -22.00 -28.84 -55.30
C THR A 458 -22.55 -28.83 -53.87
N GLN A 459 -23.72 -29.44 -53.63
CA GLN A 459 -24.31 -29.54 -52.30
C GLN A 459 -23.47 -30.45 -51.37
N LYS A 460 -22.88 -31.52 -51.89
CA LYS A 460 -21.98 -32.41 -51.15
C LYS A 460 -20.73 -31.67 -50.66
N LYS A 461 -20.05 -30.95 -51.56
CA LYS A 461 -18.87 -30.11 -51.22
C LYS A 461 -19.19 -29.02 -50.19
N ASN A 462 -20.36 -28.38 -50.30
CA ASN A 462 -20.79 -27.35 -49.35
C ASN A 462 -21.12 -27.92 -47.96
N LYS A 463 -21.72 -29.12 -47.89
CA LYS A 463 -21.98 -29.83 -46.62
C LYS A 463 -20.67 -30.16 -45.90
N GLU A 464 -19.68 -30.71 -46.60
CA GLU A 464 -18.37 -31.06 -46.03
C GLU A 464 -17.65 -29.83 -45.46
N LYS A 465 -17.64 -28.71 -46.20
CA LYS A 465 -17.10 -27.43 -45.72
C LYS A 465 -17.82 -26.96 -44.46
N ARG A 466 -19.16 -27.02 -44.43
CA ARG A 466 -19.96 -26.58 -43.28
C ARG A 466 -19.73 -27.45 -42.04
N ILE A 467 -19.59 -28.76 -42.20
CA ILE A 467 -19.25 -29.70 -41.12
C ILE A 467 -17.88 -29.34 -40.53
N LYS A 468 -16.87 -29.11 -41.39
CA LYS A 468 -15.53 -28.71 -40.95
C LYS A 468 -15.57 -27.42 -40.13
N THR A 469 -16.26 -26.39 -40.62
CA THR A 469 -16.43 -25.11 -39.92
C THR A 469 -17.13 -25.28 -38.56
N LEU A 470 -18.20 -26.07 -38.50
CA LEU A 470 -18.93 -26.31 -37.25
C LEU A 470 -18.09 -27.08 -36.22
N ASN A 471 -17.31 -28.07 -36.65
CA ASN A 471 -16.38 -28.80 -35.78
C ASN A 471 -15.29 -27.88 -35.21
N GLU A 472 -14.70 -27.01 -36.05
CA GLU A 472 -13.74 -26.00 -35.60
C GLU A 472 -14.37 -25.02 -34.60
N GLN A 473 -15.62 -24.60 -34.84
CA GLN A 473 -16.36 -23.72 -33.94
C GLN A 473 -16.63 -24.38 -32.59
N ILE A 474 -17.06 -25.65 -32.57
CA ILE A 474 -17.27 -26.42 -31.34
C ILE A 474 -15.96 -26.56 -30.56
N LYS A 475 -14.85 -26.88 -31.23
CA LYS A 475 -13.52 -26.97 -30.61
C LYS A 475 -13.13 -25.66 -29.94
N LYS A 476 -13.27 -24.52 -30.64
CA LYS A 476 -13.01 -23.18 -30.10
C LYS A 476 -13.92 -22.82 -28.92
N GLN A 477 -15.21 -23.13 -28.99
CA GLN A 477 -16.17 -22.89 -27.89
C GLN A 477 -15.79 -23.69 -26.64
N LYS A 478 -15.51 -24.99 -26.78
CA LYS A 478 -15.09 -25.85 -25.67
C LYS A 478 -13.76 -25.40 -25.06
N GLN A 479 -12.80 -24.98 -25.89
CA GLN A 479 -11.53 -24.44 -25.41
C GLN A 479 -11.73 -23.15 -24.58
N LYS A 480 -12.42 -22.15 -25.14
CA LYS A 480 -12.71 -20.89 -24.42
C LYS A 480 -13.47 -21.14 -23.11
N HIS A 481 -14.37 -22.11 -23.11
CA HIS A 481 -15.12 -22.50 -21.93
C HIS A 481 -14.20 -23.09 -20.84
N ARG A 482 -13.32 -24.03 -21.21
CA ARG A 482 -12.33 -24.60 -20.30
C ARG A 482 -11.42 -23.53 -19.70
N GLU A 483 -10.89 -22.62 -20.52
CA GLU A 483 -10.06 -21.49 -20.07
C GLU A 483 -10.83 -20.54 -19.12
N ARG A 484 -12.13 -20.31 -19.37
CA ARG A 484 -12.99 -19.51 -18.48
C ARG A 484 -13.16 -20.19 -17.12
N VAL A 485 -13.46 -21.49 -17.09
CA VAL A 485 -13.63 -22.25 -15.85
C VAL A 485 -12.33 -22.27 -15.05
N GLU A 486 -11.21 -22.57 -15.71
CA GLU A 486 -9.87 -22.53 -15.10
C GLU A 486 -9.58 -21.16 -14.47
N LYS A 487 -9.80 -20.08 -15.22
CA LYS A 487 -9.62 -18.71 -14.71
C LYS A 487 -10.43 -18.46 -13.44
N LEU A 488 -11.68 -18.91 -13.39
CA LEU A 488 -12.54 -18.76 -12.20
C LEU A 488 -11.99 -19.56 -11.01
N LYS A 489 -11.50 -20.80 -11.24
CA LYS A 489 -10.86 -21.63 -10.19
C LYS A 489 -9.64 -20.92 -9.59
N LEU A 490 -8.73 -20.47 -10.46
CA LEU A 490 -7.52 -19.75 -10.05
C LEU A 490 -7.84 -18.45 -9.31
N GLN A 491 -8.91 -17.74 -9.69
CA GLN A 491 -9.34 -16.53 -9.00
C GLN A 491 -9.91 -16.78 -7.60
N ILE A 492 -10.63 -17.89 -7.41
CA ILE A 492 -11.16 -18.29 -6.09
C ILE A 492 -9.99 -18.65 -5.18
N ASP A 493 -9.13 -19.56 -5.61
CA ASP A 493 -7.95 -19.99 -4.86
C ASP A 493 -7.05 -18.81 -4.47
N LEU A 494 -6.76 -17.91 -5.43
CA LEU A 494 -5.99 -16.71 -5.14
C LEU A 494 -6.70 -15.80 -4.12
N SER A 495 -8.03 -15.68 -4.17
CA SER A 495 -8.78 -14.84 -3.22
C SER A 495 -8.69 -15.40 -1.80
N GLU A 496 -8.75 -16.71 -1.66
CA GLU A 496 -8.62 -17.42 -0.37
C GLU A 496 -7.21 -17.30 0.18
N LYS A 497 -6.18 -17.61 -0.63
CA LYS A 497 -4.78 -17.54 -0.21
C LYS A 497 -4.28 -16.13 0.10
N THR A 498 -4.90 -15.10 -0.50
CA THR A 498 -4.55 -13.68 -0.30
C THR A 498 -5.53 -12.94 0.62
N ARG A 499 -6.38 -13.68 1.36
CA ARG A 499 -7.48 -13.13 2.18
C ARG A 499 -7.04 -11.93 3.01
N ASP A 500 -6.01 -12.10 3.83
CA ASP A 500 -5.50 -11.11 4.77
C ASP A 500 -4.15 -10.49 4.35
N TYR A 501 -3.70 -10.71 3.11
CA TYR A 501 -2.44 -10.16 2.58
C TYR A 501 -2.65 -9.00 1.59
N ASN A 502 -1.76 -8.01 1.67
CA ASN A 502 -1.71 -6.86 0.76
C ASN A 502 -0.58 -7.02 -0.26
N LEU A 503 -0.93 -7.60 -1.41
CA LEU A 503 -0.02 -7.82 -2.53
C LEU A 503 0.45 -6.54 -3.23
N GLY A 504 -0.25 -5.42 -3.06
CA GLY A 504 0.12 -4.16 -3.70
C GLY A 504 1.36 -3.54 -3.08
N THR A 505 1.54 -3.70 -1.77
CA THR A 505 2.67 -3.12 -1.04
C THR A 505 4.00 -3.77 -1.42
N SER A 506 4.04 -5.12 -1.49
CA SER A 506 5.20 -5.89 -1.93
C SER A 506 5.54 -5.60 -3.38
N LEU A 507 4.56 -5.74 -4.29
CA LEU A 507 4.73 -5.54 -5.73
C LEU A 507 5.21 -4.13 -6.09
N ARG A 508 4.72 -3.11 -5.39
CA ARG A 508 5.08 -1.72 -5.70
C ARG A 508 6.51 -1.36 -5.25
N ASN A 509 6.98 -1.91 -4.13
CA ASN A 509 8.12 -1.32 -3.41
C ASN A 509 9.28 -2.25 -3.11
N TYR A 510 9.05 -3.57 -3.02
CA TYR A 510 10.02 -4.52 -2.46
C TYR A 510 10.49 -5.58 -3.45
N ILE A 511 9.72 -5.85 -4.51
CA ILE A 511 10.08 -6.82 -5.54
C ILE A 511 10.72 -6.07 -6.71
N ASP A 512 11.92 -6.48 -7.12
CA ASP A 512 12.54 -5.97 -8.35
C ASP A 512 11.68 -6.38 -9.57
N PRO A 513 11.09 -5.43 -10.30
CA PRO A 513 10.20 -5.73 -11.44
C PRO A 513 10.93 -6.45 -12.58
N ARG A 514 12.26 -6.37 -12.67
CA ARG A 514 13.05 -7.10 -13.68
C ARG A 514 12.99 -8.61 -13.50
N VAL A 515 12.88 -9.10 -12.26
CA VAL A 515 12.73 -10.54 -11.98
C VAL A 515 11.40 -11.06 -12.54
N ILE A 516 10.33 -10.29 -12.39
CA ILE A 516 9.03 -10.64 -12.99
C ILE A 516 9.15 -10.61 -14.51
N LYS A 517 9.73 -9.55 -15.08
CA LYS A 517 9.90 -9.42 -16.53
C LYS A 517 10.67 -10.59 -17.12
N ALA A 518 11.84 -10.92 -16.57
CA ALA A 518 12.68 -12.03 -17.01
C ALA A 518 11.90 -13.34 -17.07
N TRP A 519 11.19 -13.68 -15.99
CA TRP A 519 10.41 -14.90 -15.93
C TRP A 519 9.22 -14.89 -16.90
N THR A 520 8.51 -13.76 -17.03
CA THR A 520 7.39 -13.67 -17.97
C THR A 520 7.83 -13.74 -19.42
N ASP A 521 9.01 -13.21 -19.76
CA ASP A 521 9.61 -13.35 -21.09
C ASP A 521 9.90 -14.83 -21.40
N GLU A 522 10.45 -15.59 -20.45
CA GLU A 522 10.71 -17.03 -20.59
C GLU A 522 9.42 -17.85 -20.81
N VAL A 523 8.39 -17.59 -20.00
CA VAL A 523 7.11 -18.31 -20.10
C VAL A 523 6.18 -17.75 -21.18
N GLY A 524 6.57 -16.70 -21.91
CA GLY A 524 5.80 -16.12 -23.03
C GLY A 524 4.54 -15.36 -22.61
N VAL A 525 4.64 -14.49 -21.60
CA VAL A 525 3.58 -13.59 -21.14
C VAL A 525 4.11 -12.17 -21.01
N GLU A 526 3.25 -11.18 -21.28
CA GLU A 526 3.58 -9.77 -21.05
C GLU A 526 3.59 -9.44 -19.56
N TRP A 527 4.74 -8.99 -19.03
CA TRP A 527 4.91 -8.64 -17.62
C TRP A 527 3.91 -7.56 -17.17
N GLU A 528 3.52 -6.64 -18.06
CA GLU A 528 2.57 -5.56 -17.82
C GLU A 528 1.22 -6.06 -17.31
N LYS A 529 0.81 -7.29 -17.66
CA LYS A 529 -0.45 -7.89 -17.22
C LYS A 529 -0.52 -8.13 -15.71
N LEU A 530 0.63 -8.17 -15.02
CA LEU A 530 0.69 -8.25 -13.55
C LEU A 530 0.49 -6.87 -12.90
N TYR A 531 0.79 -5.79 -13.61
CA TYR A 531 0.86 -4.44 -13.05
C TYR A 531 -0.37 -3.61 -13.44
N THR A 532 -0.85 -2.79 -12.50
CA THR A 532 -1.85 -1.76 -12.82
C THR A 532 -1.24 -0.68 -13.71
N ALA A 533 -2.05 0.08 -14.45
CA ALA A 533 -1.57 1.17 -15.31
C ALA A 533 -0.64 2.17 -14.57
N ALA A 534 -0.94 2.46 -13.30
CA ALA A 534 -0.09 3.32 -12.47
C ALA A 534 1.27 2.69 -12.13
N LEU A 535 1.32 1.36 -11.95
CA LEU A 535 2.57 0.64 -11.72
C LEU A 535 3.37 0.46 -13.00
N GLN A 536 2.72 0.23 -14.14
CA GLN A 536 3.38 0.23 -15.46
C GLN A 536 4.08 1.57 -15.71
N LYS A 537 3.41 2.70 -15.44
CA LYS A 537 4.01 4.04 -15.52
C LYS A 537 5.20 4.24 -14.56
N LYS A 538 5.12 3.69 -13.35
CA LYS A 538 6.22 3.72 -12.37
C LYS A 538 7.43 2.92 -12.85
N PHE A 539 7.20 1.81 -13.53
CA PHE A 539 8.22 0.86 -13.95
C PHE A 539 8.56 0.96 -15.44
N LEU A 540 8.33 2.11 -16.09
CA LEU A 540 8.64 2.28 -17.51
C LEU A 540 10.11 2.01 -17.83
N TRP A 541 11.01 2.38 -16.91
CA TRP A 541 12.44 2.10 -17.03
C TRP A 541 12.76 0.62 -17.25
N VAL A 542 11.91 -0.32 -16.79
CA VAL A 542 12.13 -1.78 -16.91
C VAL A 542 11.97 -2.27 -18.35
N LYS A 543 11.18 -1.57 -19.17
CA LYS A 543 10.89 -1.98 -20.55
C LYS A 543 12.15 -2.09 -21.41
N ASN A 544 13.13 -1.24 -21.13
CA ASN A 544 14.36 -1.12 -21.91
C ASN A 544 15.56 -1.81 -21.24
N GLU A 545 15.35 -2.53 -20.13
CA GLU A 545 16.42 -3.26 -19.47
C GLU A 545 16.58 -4.64 -20.10
N ASN A 546 17.83 -5.01 -20.38
CA ASN A 546 18.18 -6.39 -20.65
C ASN A 546 18.03 -7.18 -19.35
N THR A 547 17.14 -8.16 -19.38
CA THR A 547 16.91 -9.10 -18.29
C THR A 547 17.67 -10.37 -18.60
N GLU A 548 18.86 -10.50 -18.03
CA GLU A 548 19.63 -11.76 -18.00
C GLU A 548 19.19 -12.66 -16.84
#